data_AF-A0A7D5KDU9-F1
#
_entry.id   AF-A0A7D5KDU9-F1
#
_cell.length_a   1.000
_cell.length_b   1.000
_cell.length_c   1.000
_cell.angle_alpha   90.00
_cell.angle_beta   90.00
_cell.angle_gamma   90.00
#
_symmetry.space_group_name_H-M   'P 1'
#
loop_
_entity.id
_entity.type
_entity.pdbx_description
1 polymer ?
#
loop_
_entity_poly.entity_id
_entity_poly.type
_entity_poly.pdbx_seq_one_letter_code
_entity_poly.pdbx_strand_id
1 'polypeptide(L)'
;MVERNDPARAGVRAGRIVGLLTAGLAVVSLVRFQGSFYADATALLGLIGIESGRSVVALFWWNVVVAAIARYTIGYVVGSLVGVLYDWLEHPPLPVLLGIVLVVGIGDGLLAGIDTRSVLIGSAYVVAWLCYVPAFYRIYDPDAGDDRSGPLRLG
;
A
#
# COMPACT_ATOMS: atom_id res chain seq x y z
N MET A 1 31.01 2.22 -5.22
CA MET A 1 29.93 3.18 -5.52
C MET A 1 29.16 3.37 -4.23
N VAL A 2 29.22 4.56 -3.64
CA VAL A 2 28.56 4.87 -2.36
C VAL A 2 27.06 4.96 -2.65
N GLU A 3 26.24 4.11 -2.02
CA GLU A 3 24.78 4.23 -2.11
C GLU A 3 24.36 5.52 -1.41
N ARG A 4 24.13 6.56 -2.21
CA ARG A 4 23.44 7.78 -1.77
C ARG A 4 22.09 7.36 -1.21
N ASN A 5 21.76 7.80 0.01
CA ASN A 5 20.49 7.50 0.65
C ASN A 5 19.36 8.21 -0.12
N ASP A 6 18.79 7.51 -1.09
CA ASP A 6 17.76 8.03 -1.99
C ASP A 6 16.37 7.95 -1.31
N PRO A 7 15.72 9.09 -1.04
CA PRO A 7 14.39 9.13 -0.42
C PRO A 7 13.33 8.43 -1.26
N ALA A 8 13.46 8.36 -2.59
CA ALA A 8 12.54 7.57 -3.43
C ALA A 8 12.66 6.07 -3.11
N ARG A 9 13.88 5.58 -2.86
CA ARG A 9 14.13 4.17 -2.50
C ARG A 9 13.62 3.84 -1.09
N ALA A 10 13.77 4.77 -0.15
CA ALA A 10 13.15 4.65 1.17
C ALA A 10 11.62 4.64 1.07
N GLY A 11 11.06 5.50 0.21
CA GLY A 11 9.64 5.58 -0.06
C GLY A 11 9.06 4.31 -0.67
N VAL A 12 9.78 3.67 -1.59
CA VAL A 12 9.43 2.34 -2.11
C VAL A 12 9.36 1.31 -0.99
N ARG A 13 10.38 1.24 -0.12
CA ARG A 13 10.42 0.24 0.96
C ARG A 13 9.29 0.44 1.97
N ALA A 14 9.02 1.69 2.36
CA ALA A 14 7.89 2.03 3.22
C ALA A 14 6.55 1.74 2.52
N GLY A 15 6.44 2.07 1.23
CA GLY A 15 5.27 1.78 0.38
C GLY A 15 4.95 0.30 0.26
N ARG A 16 5.96 -0.58 0.20
CA ARG A 16 5.77 -2.04 0.22
C ARG A 16 5.10 -2.51 1.51
N ILE A 17 5.46 -1.94 2.66
CA ILE A 17 4.87 -2.30 3.96
C ILE A 17 3.38 -1.93 3.94
N VAL A 18 3.05 -0.71 3.51
CA VAL A 18 1.66 -0.26 3.37
C VAL A 18 0.90 -1.11 2.34
N GLY A 19 1.53 -1.42 1.20
CA GLY A 19 0.98 -2.27 0.15
C GLY A 19 0.64 -3.68 0.67
N LEU A 20 1.48 -4.26 1.51
CA LEU A 20 1.21 -5.55 2.16
C LEU A 20 0.06 -5.47 3.16
N LEU A 21 0.00 -4.41 3.98
CA LEU A 21 -1.09 -4.20 4.94
C LEU A 21 -2.44 -4.04 4.22
N THR A 22 -2.48 -3.18 3.20
CA THR A 22 -3.70 -2.91 2.41
C THR A 22 -4.10 -4.09 1.53
N ALA A 23 -3.15 -4.87 1.02
CA ALA A 23 -3.44 -6.15 0.35
C ALA A 23 -4.05 -7.15 1.34
N GLY A 24 -3.50 -7.28 2.54
CA GLY A 24 -4.07 -8.12 3.60
C GLY A 24 -5.50 -7.72 3.96
N LEU A 25 -5.76 -6.41 4.12
CA LEU A 25 -7.11 -5.90 4.37
C LEU A 25 -8.07 -6.21 3.22
N ALA A 26 -7.63 -6.08 1.96
CA ALA A 26 -8.45 -6.42 0.80
C ALA A 26 -8.81 -7.92 0.79
N VAL A 27 -7.83 -8.79 1.04
CA VAL A 27 -8.04 -10.24 1.11
C VAL A 27 -9.04 -10.59 2.23
N VAL A 28 -8.84 -10.05 3.43
CA VAL A 28 -9.74 -10.28 4.57
C VAL A 28 -11.16 -9.80 4.28
N SER A 29 -11.30 -8.63 3.63
CA SER A 29 -12.60 -8.11 3.21
C SER A 29 -13.29 -9.06 2.23
N LEU A 30 -12.60 -9.45 1.16
CA LEU A 30 -13.13 -10.35 0.13
C LEU A 30 -13.55 -11.71 0.71
N VAL A 31 -12.74 -12.27 1.61
CA VAL A 31 -13.06 -13.55 2.28
C VAL A 31 -14.28 -13.42 3.19
N ARG A 32 -14.44 -12.30 3.92
CA ARG A 32 -15.61 -12.06 4.77
C ARG A 32 -16.91 -11.93 3.97
N PHE A 33 -16.84 -11.31 2.79
CA PHE A 33 -18.00 -11.09 1.91
C PHE A 33 -18.09 -12.10 0.75
N GLN A 34 -17.46 -13.27 0.88
CA GLN A 34 -17.44 -14.28 -0.18
C GLN A 34 -18.84 -14.71 -0.66
N GLY A 35 -19.83 -14.73 0.24
CA GLY A 35 -21.20 -15.16 -0.07
C GLY A 35 -21.90 -14.28 -1.10
N SER A 36 -21.70 -12.95 -1.05
CA SER A 36 -22.27 -12.05 -2.05
C SER A 36 -21.59 -12.22 -3.40
N PHE A 37 -20.26 -12.39 -3.42
CA PHE A 37 -19.52 -12.66 -4.65
C PHE A 37 -19.99 -13.96 -5.32
N TYR A 38 -20.14 -15.05 -4.55
CA TYR A 38 -20.65 -16.31 -5.08
C TYR A 38 -22.06 -16.16 -5.67
N ALA A 39 -22.95 -15.41 -5.01
CA ALA A 39 -24.31 -15.17 -5.48
C ALA A 39 -24.33 -14.38 -6.80
N ASP A 40 -23.60 -13.26 -6.85
CA ASP A 40 -23.56 -12.37 -8.02
C ASP A 40 -22.90 -13.06 -9.23
N ALA A 41 -21.77 -13.75 -9.01
CA ALA A 41 -21.06 -14.46 -10.06
C ALA A 41 -21.87 -15.66 -10.59
N THR A 42 -22.57 -16.39 -9.72
CA THR A 42 -23.44 -17.49 -10.15
C THR A 42 -24.62 -16.98 -10.97
N ALA A 43 -25.23 -15.86 -10.58
CA ALA A 43 -26.30 -15.23 -11.35
C ALA A 43 -25.80 -14.80 -12.75
N LEU A 44 -24.62 -14.18 -12.83
CA LEU A 44 -24.06 -13.69 -14.09
C LEU A 44 -23.62 -14.84 -15.01
N LEU A 45 -22.96 -15.88 -14.49
CA LEU A 45 -22.59 -17.06 -15.27
C LEU A 45 -23.81 -17.89 -15.71
N GLY A 46 -24.86 -17.90 -14.89
CA GLY A 46 -26.14 -18.53 -15.23
C GLY A 46 -26.80 -17.89 -16.45
N LEU A 47 -26.65 -16.57 -16.64
CA LEU A 47 -27.16 -15.86 -17.82
C LEU A 47 -26.48 -16.28 -19.12
N ILE A 48 -25.25 -16.79 -19.06
CA ILE A 48 -24.45 -17.24 -20.21
C ILE A 48 -24.33 -18.77 -20.30
N GLY A 49 -25.06 -19.52 -19.48
CA GLY A 49 -25.16 -20.99 -19.56
C GLY A 49 -23.94 -21.76 -19.08
N ILE A 50 -23.07 -21.17 -18.26
CA ILE A 50 -21.84 -21.81 -17.75
C ILE A 50 -22.13 -22.50 -16.41
N GLU A 51 -21.81 -23.80 -16.30
CA GLU A 51 -21.86 -24.53 -15.03
C GLU A 51 -20.91 -23.89 -13.99
N SER A 52 -21.51 -23.45 -12.88
CA SER A 52 -20.99 -22.37 -12.03
C SER A 52 -20.16 -22.84 -10.84
N GLY A 53 -20.29 -24.08 -10.39
CA GLY A 53 -19.72 -24.51 -9.10
C GLY A 53 -18.20 -24.35 -8.98
N ARG A 54 -17.42 -24.99 -9.87
CA ARG A 54 -15.94 -24.90 -9.83
C ARG A 54 -15.40 -23.62 -10.46
N SER A 55 -16.08 -23.08 -11.47
CA SER A 55 -15.67 -21.88 -12.19
C SER A 55 -15.75 -20.64 -11.30
N VAL A 56 -16.80 -20.50 -10.48
CA VAL A 56 -16.96 -19.35 -9.57
C VAL A 56 -15.90 -19.34 -8.46
N VAL A 57 -15.56 -20.50 -7.89
CA VAL A 57 -14.49 -20.59 -6.88
C VAL A 57 -13.14 -20.17 -7.47
N ALA A 58 -12.82 -20.62 -8.68
CA ALA A 58 -11.61 -20.21 -9.37
C ALA A 58 -11.59 -18.68 -9.64
N LEU A 59 -12.71 -18.11 -10.09
CA LEU A 59 -12.86 -16.68 -10.33
C LEU A 59 -12.72 -15.86 -9.04
N PHE A 60 -13.27 -16.34 -7.92
CA PHE A 60 -13.13 -15.68 -6.63
C PHE A 60 -11.66 -15.60 -6.20
N TRP A 61 -10.95 -16.73 -6.20
CA TRP A 61 -9.54 -16.74 -5.81
C TRP A 61 -8.66 -15.95 -6.77
N TRP A 62 -8.96 -15.98 -8.07
CA TRP A 62 -8.30 -15.11 -9.03
C TRP A 62 -8.49 -13.64 -8.71
N ASN A 63 -9.73 -13.23 -8.40
CA ASN A 63 -10.04 -11.86 -7.99
C ASN A 63 -9.28 -11.46 -6.72
N VAL A 64 -9.20 -12.35 -5.72
CA VAL A 64 -8.42 -12.12 -4.49
C VAL A 64 -6.95 -11.89 -4.80
N VAL A 65 -6.35 -12.72 -5.65
CA VAL A 65 -4.93 -12.59 -6.05
C VAL A 65 -4.70 -11.28 -6.81
N VAL A 66 -5.55 -10.96 -7.79
CA VAL A 66 -5.43 -9.71 -8.56
C VAL A 66 -5.59 -8.49 -7.66
N ALA A 67 -6.56 -8.50 -6.75
CA ALA A 67 -6.75 -7.41 -5.79
C ALA A 67 -5.53 -7.23 -4.88
N ALA A 68 -4.95 -8.33 -4.36
CA ALA A 68 -3.75 -8.26 -3.54
C ALA A 68 -2.54 -7.69 -4.31
N ILE A 69 -2.33 -8.14 -5.56
CA ILE A 69 -1.28 -7.63 -6.43
C ILE A 69 -1.49 -6.13 -6.71
N ALA A 70 -2.70 -5.73 -7.07
CA ALA A 70 -3.03 -4.34 -7.34
C ALA A 70 -2.75 -3.45 -6.13
N ARG A 71 -3.17 -3.86 -4.93
CA ARG A 71 -2.91 -3.14 -3.68
C ARG A 71 -1.42 -3.00 -3.38
N TYR A 72 -0.67 -4.09 -3.53
CA TYR A 72 0.78 -4.07 -3.34
C TYR A 72 1.47 -3.13 -4.34
N THR A 73 1.12 -3.20 -5.62
CA THR A 73 1.68 -2.35 -6.69
C THR A 73 1.33 -0.88 -6.47
N ILE A 74 0.09 -0.55 -6.09
CA ILE A 74 -0.30 0.82 -5.78
C ILE A 74 0.51 1.35 -4.58
N GLY A 75 0.62 0.57 -3.49
CA GLY A 75 1.43 0.95 -2.34
C GLY A 75 2.90 1.19 -2.69
N TYR A 76 3.46 0.36 -3.58
CA TYR A 76 4.81 0.54 -4.11
C TYR A 76 4.96 1.88 -4.88
N VAL A 77 4.08 2.13 -5.85
CA VAL A 77 4.15 3.32 -6.72
C VAL A 77 3.90 4.59 -5.93
N VAL A 78 2.84 4.62 -5.13
CA VAL A 78 2.48 5.79 -4.34
C VAL A 78 3.53 6.06 -3.25
N GLY A 79 4.08 5.03 -2.61
CA GLY A 79 5.19 5.20 -1.68
C GLY A 79 6.44 5.79 -2.34
N SER A 80 6.77 5.36 -3.56
CA SER A 80 7.84 5.97 -4.35
C SER A 80 7.57 7.45 -4.63
N LEU A 81 6.35 7.80 -5.02
CA LEU A 81 5.95 9.18 -5.30
C LEU A 81 6.02 10.06 -4.06
N VAL A 82 5.62 9.55 -2.89
CA VAL A 82 5.77 10.26 -1.62
C VAL A 82 7.24 10.50 -1.30
N GLY A 83 8.12 9.52 -1.53
CA GLY A 83 9.57 9.69 -1.37
C GLY A 83 10.16 10.73 -2.33
N VAL A 84 9.74 10.75 -3.60
CA VAL A 84 10.15 11.77 -4.58
C VAL A 84 9.63 13.15 -4.19
N LEU A 85 8.38 13.26 -3.74
CA LEU A 85 7.80 14.52 -3.29
C LEU A 85 8.52 15.04 -2.03
N TYR A 86 8.93 14.15 -1.14
CA TYR A 86 9.71 14.51 0.05
C TYR A 86 11.07 15.11 -0.32
N ASP A 87 11.77 14.54 -1.31
CA ASP A 87 13.02 15.08 -1.86
C ASP A 87 12.80 16.45 -2.53
N TRP A 88 11.74 16.54 -3.34
CA TRP A 88 11.37 17.77 -4.05
C TRP A 88 11.02 18.94 -3.11
N LEU A 89 10.52 18.63 -1.91
CA LEU A 89 10.23 19.60 -0.85
C LEU A 89 11.43 19.89 0.07
N GLU A 90 12.64 19.48 -0.34
CA GLU A 90 13.89 19.74 0.38
C GLU A 90 13.89 19.20 1.83
N HIS A 91 13.45 17.96 2.02
CA HIS A 91 13.45 17.28 3.34
C HIS A 91 12.54 17.96 4.37
N PRO A 92 11.23 18.06 4.09
CA PRO A 92 10.31 18.80 4.93
C PRO A 92 10.16 18.15 6.32
N PRO A 93 9.73 18.92 7.33
CA PRO A 93 9.58 18.41 8.69
C PRO A 93 8.47 17.35 8.77
N LEU A 94 8.55 16.47 9.77
CA LEU A 94 7.66 15.31 9.95
C LEU A 94 6.15 15.62 9.81
N PRO A 95 5.60 16.75 10.32
CA PRO A 95 4.18 17.07 10.16
C PRO A 95 3.75 17.22 8.69
N VAL A 96 4.63 17.69 7.80
CA VAL A 96 4.33 17.82 6.36
C VAL A 96 4.26 16.44 5.71
N LEU A 97 5.22 15.55 6.00
CA LEU A 97 5.20 14.16 5.53
C LEU A 97 3.94 13.44 6.03
N LEU A 98 3.60 13.60 7.31
CA LEU A 98 2.37 13.07 7.89
C LEU A 98 1.13 13.59 7.16
N GLY A 99 1.09 14.89 6.85
CA GLY A 99 -0.01 15.50 6.08
C GLY A 99 -0.18 14.89 4.70
N ILE A 100 0.92 14.71 3.95
CA ILE A 100 0.91 14.06 2.63
C ILE A 100 0.36 12.64 2.73
N VAL A 101 0.92 11.84 3.65
CA VAL A 101 0.50 10.44 3.86
C VAL A 101 -0.95 10.35 4.31
N LEU A 102 -1.41 11.28 5.14
CA LEU A 102 -2.79 11.33 5.60
C LEU A 102 -3.76 11.61 4.45
N VAL A 103 -3.44 12.53 3.55
CA VAL A 103 -4.26 12.81 2.36
C VAL A 103 -4.38 11.56 1.48
N VAL A 104 -3.26 10.88 1.22
CA VAL A 104 -3.25 9.60 0.48
C VAL A 104 -4.10 8.55 1.19
N GLY A 105 -3.89 8.37 2.50
CA GLY A 105 -4.61 7.39 3.30
C GLY A 105 -6.10 7.64 3.38
N ILE A 106 -6.53 8.91 3.48
CA ILE A 106 -7.94 9.29 3.43
C ILE A 106 -8.54 8.98 2.07
N GLY A 107 -7.86 9.34 0.98
CA GLY A 107 -8.33 9.04 -0.37
C GLY A 107 -8.53 7.53 -0.59
N ASP A 108 -7.53 6.74 -0.22
CA ASP A 108 -7.59 5.28 -0.33
C ASP A 108 -8.64 4.66 0.60
N GLY A 109 -8.70 5.13 1.85
CA GLY A 109 -9.67 4.68 2.84
C GLY A 109 -11.12 5.01 2.49
N LEU A 110 -11.38 6.17 1.87
CA LEU A 110 -12.70 6.52 1.36
C LEU A 110 -13.13 5.59 0.23
N LEU A 111 -12.25 5.34 -0.74
CA LEU A 111 -12.52 4.40 -1.83
C LEU A 111 -12.83 2.99 -1.30
N ALA A 112 -11.99 2.49 -0.38
CA ALA A 112 -12.21 1.19 0.25
C ALA A 112 -13.49 1.15 1.11
N GLY A 113 -13.81 2.22 1.82
CA GLY A 113 -15.00 2.33 2.65
C GLY A 113 -16.29 2.36 1.84
N ILE A 114 -16.29 3.00 0.67
CA ILE A 114 -17.42 3.01 -0.27
C ILE A 114 -17.61 1.63 -0.89
N ASP A 115 -16.52 1.03 -1.39
CA ASP A 115 -16.53 -0.29 -2.03
C ASP A 115 -17.07 -1.39 -1.09
N THR A 116 -16.62 -1.35 0.17
CA THR A 116 -17.01 -2.35 1.18
C THR A 116 -18.21 -1.95 2.02
N ARG A 117 -18.76 -0.74 1.82
CA ARG A 117 -19.81 -0.11 2.64
C ARG A 117 -19.51 -0.16 4.15
N SER A 118 -18.24 -0.04 4.51
CA SER A 118 -17.76 -0.21 5.88
C SER A 118 -16.79 0.89 6.27
N VAL A 119 -17.23 1.75 7.19
CA VAL A 119 -16.38 2.80 7.79
C VAL A 119 -15.18 2.18 8.51
N LEU A 120 -15.36 1.01 9.12
CA LEU A 120 -14.28 0.29 9.79
C LEU A 120 -13.18 -0.09 8.81
N ILE A 121 -13.52 -0.65 7.65
CA ILE A 121 -12.53 -1.01 6.63
C ILE A 121 -11.85 0.26 6.11
N GLY A 122 -12.60 1.31 5.77
CA GLY A 122 -12.01 2.58 5.35
C GLY A 122 -11.01 3.16 6.36
N SER A 123 -11.36 3.15 7.66
CA SER A 123 -10.46 3.60 8.72
C SER A 123 -9.20 2.72 8.85
N ALA A 124 -9.32 1.40 8.65
CA ALA A 124 -8.17 0.50 8.68
C ALA A 124 -7.17 0.80 7.55
N TYR A 125 -7.64 1.21 6.38
CA TYR A 125 -6.78 1.67 5.28
C TYR A 125 -6.04 2.96 5.63
N VAL A 126 -6.73 3.94 6.25
CA VAL A 126 -6.08 5.17 6.74
C VAL A 126 -4.97 4.82 7.74
N VAL A 127 -5.26 3.95 8.71
CA VAL A 127 -4.27 3.51 9.72
C VAL A 127 -3.10 2.76 9.06
N ALA A 128 -3.36 1.91 8.06
CA ALA A 128 -2.31 1.23 7.31
C ALA A 128 -1.37 2.21 6.61
N TRP A 129 -1.91 3.30 6.04
CA TRP A 129 -1.11 4.37 5.46
C TRP A 129 -0.30 5.14 6.50
N LEU A 130 -0.83 5.38 7.70
CA LEU A 130 -0.07 6.04 8.78
C LEU A 130 1.19 5.25 9.17
N CYS A 131 1.21 3.93 8.99
CA CYS A 131 2.42 3.10 9.20
C CYS A 131 3.56 3.44 8.22
N TYR A 132 3.27 4.15 7.12
CA TYR A 132 4.29 4.64 6.20
C TYR A 132 5.30 5.55 6.90
N VAL A 133 4.84 6.49 7.72
CA VAL A 133 5.69 7.52 8.35
C VAL A 133 6.80 6.92 9.22
N PRO A 134 6.51 6.05 10.22
CA PRO A 134 7.55 5.44 11.03
C PRO A 134 8.42 4.46 10.23
N ALA A 135 7.89 3.82 9.18
CA ALA A 135 8.67 2.95 8.31
C ALA A 135 9.66 3.76 7.46
N PHE A 136 9.20 4.85 6.86
CA PHE A 136 10.02 5.75 6.06
C PHE A 136 11.16 6.32 6.90
N TYR A 137 10.87 6.86 8.09
CA TYR A 137 11.88 7.46 8.96
C TYR A 137 12.90 6.46 9.50
N ARG A 138 12.51 5.19 9.70
CA ARG A 138 13.47 4.13 10.09
C ARG A 138 14.43 3.76 8.98
N ILE A 139 14.01 3.92 7.72
CA ILE A 139 14.77 3.48 6.55
C ILE A 139 15.58 4.64 5.99
N TYR A 140 15.03 5.84 6.03
CA TYR A 140 15.65 7.07 5.58
C TYR A 140 16.42 7.71 6.73
N ASP A 141 17.75 7.61 6.67
CA ASP A 141 18.67 8.29 7.57
C ASP A 141 19.20 9.59 6.91
N PRO A 142 18.72 10.78 7.32
CA PRO A 142 19.16 12.05 6.73
C PRO A 142 20.64 12.36 7.02
N ASP A 143 21.21 11.80 8.09
CA ASP A 143 22.56 12.12 8.58
C ASP A 143 23.64 11.16 8.03
N ALA A 144 23.23 10.06 7.39
CA ALA A 144 24.14 9.05 6.84
C ALA A 144 25.05 9.56 5.69
N GLY A 145 24.77 10.76 5.15
CA GLY A 145 25.43 11.32 3.98
C GLY A 145 26.71 12.11 4.24
N ASP A 146 26.94 12.64 5.44
CA ASP A 146 27.94 13.71 5.65
C ASP A 146 29.09 13.35 6.63
N ASP A 147 28.97 12.24 7.36
CA ASP A 147 29.87 11.89 8.47
C ASP A 147 31.19 11.19 8.06
N ARG A 148 31.47 11.05 6.76
CA ARG A 148 32.72 10.42 6.25
C ARG A 148 33.75 11.40 5.69
N SER A 149 33.61 12.68 6.01
CA SER A 149 34.64 13.71 5.78
C SER A 149 35.80 13.65 6.79
N GLY A 150 35.79 12.68 7.72
CA GLY A 150 36.87 12.44 8.68
C GLY A 150 37.99 11.56 8.12
N PRO A 151 39.26 11.82 8.48
CA PRO A 151 40.41 11.09 7.93
C PRO A 151 40.35 9.59 8.26
N LEU A 152 40.49 8.76 7.23
CA LEU A 152 40.58 7.30 7.34
C LEU A 152 41.84 6.91 8.13
N ARG A 153 41.69 6.35 9.33
CA ARG A 153 42.79 5.67 10.03
C ARG A 153 42.94 4.27 9.45
N LEU A 154 43.98 4.08 8.62
CA LEU A 154 44.45 2.77 8.20
C LEU A 154 45.40 2.24 9.30
N GLY A 155 44.91 1.27 10.07
CA GLY A 155 45.72 0.40 10.92
C GLY A 155 45.92 -0.93 10.24
#